data_AF-A0A5P1F4C8-F1
#
_entry.id   AF-A0A5P1F4C8-F1
#
_cell.length_a   1.000
_cell.length_b   1.000
_cell.length_c   1.000
_cell.angle_alpha   90.00
_cell.angle_beta   90.00
_cell.angle_gamma   90.00
#
_symmetry.space_group_name_H-M   'P 1'
#
loop_
_entity.id
_entity.type
_entity.pdbx_description
1 polymer ?
#
loop_
_entity_poly.entity_id
_entity_poly.type
_entity_poly.pdbx_seq_one_letter_code
_entity_poly.pdbx_strand_id
1 'polypeptide(L)' 'MQMTTTMCSDLPPSPTSDDVFRHIVLCLSGKISAELFGEVLDQIDLDAGAQAGLAGGSSSGMQRRELDDEDDS' A
#
# COMPACT_ATOMS: atom_id res chain seq x y z
N MET A 1 -21.65 -38.40 7.51
CA MET A 1 -21.25 -36.98 7.47
C MET A 1 -19.73 -36.97 7.47
N GLN A 2 -19.09 -36.50 6.39
CA GLN A 2 -17.63 -36.43 6.31
C GLN A 2 -17.19 -35.06 6.81
N MET A 3 -16.48 -35.01 7.95
CA MET A 3 -15.88 -33.78 8.47
C MET A 3 -14.59 -33.55 7.70
N THR A 4 -14.62 -32.65 6.71
CA THR A 4 -13.40 -32.17 6.06
C THR A 4 -12.61 -31.36 7.09
N THR A 5 -11.48 -31.91 7.56
CA THR A 5 -10.57 -31.21 8.47
C THR A 5 -9.93 -30.05 7.68
N THR A 6 -10.31 -28.81 7.97
CA THR A 6 -9.59 -27.65 7.45
C THR A 6 -8.33 -27.51 8.29
N MET A 7 -7.17 -27.71 7.66
CA MET A 7 -5.88 -27.49 8.32
C MET A 7 -5.80 -26.03 8.75
N CYS A 8 -5.74 -25.79 10.07
CA CYS A 8 -5.58 -24.45 10.63
C CYS A 8 -4.10 -24.09 10.51
N SER A 9 -3.77 -23.11 9.67
CA SER A 9 -2.41 -22.57 9.59
C SER A 9 -2.10 -21.74 10.83
N ASP A 10 -0.94 -21.96 11.47
CA ASP A 10 -0.43 -21.21 12.64
C ASP A 10 0.21 -19.85 12.25
N LEU A 11 -0.07 -19.39 11.03
CA LEU A 11 0.46 -18.13 10.53
C LEU A 11 -0.48 -16.98 10.92
N PRO A 12 0.07 -15.82 11.32
CA PRO A 12 -0.75 -14.65 11.59
C PRO A 12 -1.56 -14.28 10.33
N PRO A 13 -2.77 -13.74 10.50
CA PRO A 13 -3.57 -13.32 9.37
C PRO A 13 -2.80 -12.29 8.54
N SER A 14 -2.88 -12.43 7.22
CA SER A 14 -2.35 -11.39 6.34
C SER A 14 -3.15 -10.10 6.53
N PRO A 15 -2.49 -8.93 6.49
CA PRO A 15 -3.19 -7.66 6.63
C PRO A 15 -4.22 -7.51 5.50
N THR A 16 -5.40 -7.04 5.86
CA THR A 16 -6.47 -6.70 4.92
C THR A 16 -6.21 -5.34 4.27
N SER A 17 -6.97 -5.01 3.22
CA SER A 17 -6.93 -3.66 2.63
C SER A 17 -7.31 -2.57 3.65
N ASP A 18 -8.21 -2.87 4.60
CA ASP A 18 -8.57 -1.96 5.69
C ASP A 18 -7.38 -1.70 6.62
N ASP A 19 -6.62 -2.75 6.96
CA ASP A 19 -5.43 -2.63 7.80
C ASP A 19 -4.38 -1.71 7.17
N VAL A 20 -4.17 -1.84 5.86
CA VAL A 20 -3.27 -0.98 5.10
C VAL A 20 -3.79 0.45 5.02
N PHE A 21 -5.09 0.62 4.74
CA PHE A 21 -5.72 1.94 4.67
C PHE A 21 -5.59 2.70 5.99
N ARG A 22 -5.95 2.04 7.09
CA ARG A 22 -5.83 2.58 8.45
C ARG A 22 -4.38 2.96 8.77
N HIS A 23 -3.41 2.15 8.35
CA HIS A 23 -2.01 2.46 8.53
C HIS A 23 -1.60 3.74 7.78
N ILE A 24 -2.05 3.93 6.54
CA ILE A 24 -1.77 5.14 5.75
C ILE A 24 -2.34 6.38 6.43
N VAL A 25 -3.61 6.34 6.86
CA VAL A 25 -4.27 7.47 7.55
C VAL A 25 -3.53 7.84 8.84
N LEU A 26 -3.14 6.84 9.64
CA LEU A 26 -2.36 7.05 10.87
C LEU A 26 -0.96 7.61 10.60
N CYS A 27 -0.29 7.16 9.54
CA CYS A 27 1.02 7.68 9.17
C CYS A 27 0.95 9.15 8.74
N LEU A 28 -0.09 9.54 8.01
CA LEU A 28 -0.27 10.92 7.54
C LEU A 28 -0.59 11.86 8.70
N SER A 29 -1.45 11.47 9.63
CA SER A 29 -1.83 12.33 10.76
C SER A 29 -0.66 12.76 11.65
N GLY A 30 0.42 11.97 11.70
CA GLY A 30 1.65 12.30 12.42
C GLY A 30 2.71 13.05 11.61
N LYS A 31 2.52 13.24 10.29
CA LYS A 31 3.52 13.82 9.39
C LYS A 31 3.10 15.14 8.75
N ILE A 32 1.80 15.41 8.64
CA ILE A 32 1.26 16.62 8.02
C ILE A 32 0.36 17.38 8.99
N SER A 33 0.14 18.68 8.72
CA SER A 33 -0.76 19.51 9.53
C SER A 33 -2.21 19.03 9.42
N ALA A 34 -3.03 19.34 10.42
CA ALA A 34 -4.44 18.95 10.43
C ALA A 34 -5.23 19.53 9.24
N GLU A 35 -4.88 20.74 8.78
CA GLU A 35 -5.51 21.40 7.63
C GLU A 35 -5.24 20.63 6.33
N LEU A 36 -3.96 20.30 6.07
CA LEU A 36 -3.59 19.50 4.90
C LEU A 36 -4.08 18.05 5.01
N PHE A 37 -4.14 17.51 6.22
CA PHE A 37 -4.66 16.17 6.46
C PHE A 37 -6.15 16.08 6.11
N GLY A 38 -6.95 17.08 6.50
CA GLY A 38 -8.35 17.18 6.09
C GLY A 38 -8.48 17.25 4.57
N GLU A 39 -7.69 18.09 3.90
CA GLU A 39 -7.71 18.22 2.44
C GLU A 39 -7.31 16.92 1.72
N VAL A 40 -6.37 16.16 2.28
CA VAL A 40 -5.98 14.84 1.74
C VAL A 40 -7.09 13.81 1.96
N LEU A 41 -7.75 13.82 3.13
CA LEU A 41 -8.87 12.92 3.40
C LEU A 41 -10.09 13.23 2.53
N ASP A 42 -10.38 14.50 2.25
CA ASP A 42 -11.48 14.92 1.37
C ASP A 42 -11.25 14.50 -0.09
N GLN A 43 -9.99 14.32 -0.50
CA GLN A 43 -9.63 13.79 -1.83
C GLN A 43 -9.66 12.27 -1.91
N ILE A 44 -9.63 11.58 -0.75
CA ILE A 44 -9.74 10.13 -0.67
C ILE A 44 -11.23 9.82 -0.54
N ASP A 45 -11.85 9.38 -1.64
CA ASP A 45 -13.24 8.91 -1.60
C ASP A 45 -13.34 7.64 -0.76
N LEU A 46 -13.80 7.82 0.49
CA LEU A 46 -14.02 6.77 1.48
C LEU A 46 -15.37 6.04 1.30
N ASP A 47 -16.28 6.57 0.46
CA ASP A 47 -17.65 6.08 0.34
C ASP A 47 -17.81 4.94 -0.68
N ALA A 48 -16.77 4.66 -1.47
CA ALA A 48 -16.83 3.58 -2.43
C ALA A 48 -16.36 2.27 -1.80
N GLY A 49 -17.29 1.32 -1.63
CA GLY A 49 -16.99 -0.12 -1.67
C GLY A 49 -16.37 -0.59 -3.00
N ALA A 50 -15.55 0.23 -3.67
CA ALA A 50 -14.90 -0.03 -4.93
C ALA A 50 -13.39 0.02 -4.76
N GLN A 51 -12.80 -1.17 -4.63
CA GLN A 51 -11.45 -1.53 -5.06
C GLN A 51 -11.29 -1.31 -6.59
N ALA A 52 -11.55 -0.11 -7.09
CA ALA A 52 -11.45 0.23 -8.50
C ALA A 52 -10.69 1.54 -8.65
N GLY A 53 -9.37 1.46 -8.83
CA GLY A 53 -8.63 2.56 -9.45
C GLY A 53 -7.42 3.12 -8.71
N LEU A 54 -6.57 2.28 -8.12
CA LEU A 54 -5.12 2.58 -8.12
C LEU A 54 -4.51 2.20 -9.49
N ALA A 55 -5.16 2.64 -10.56
CA ALA A 55 -4.60 2.67 -11.91
C ALA A 55 -4.13 4.10 -12.21
N GLY A 56 -3.35 4.67 -11.28
CA GLY A 56 -2.65 5.93 -11.48
C GLY A 56 -1.27 5.64 -12.04
N GLY A 57 -1.16 5.57 -13.36
CA GLY A 57 0.10 5.34 -14.05
C GLY A 57 1.16 6.35 -13.64
N SER A 58 2.24 5.89 -13.00
CA SER A 58 3.41 6.72 -12.75
C SER A 58 4.38 6.55 -13.92
N SER A 59 4.23 7.42 -14.92
CA SER A 59 5.28 7.73 -15.90
C SER A 59 6.48 8.34 -15.17
N SER A 60 7.57 7.59 -15.05
CA SER A 60 8.90 8.18 -14.90
C SER A 60 9.95 7.23 -15.45
N GLY A 61 10.17 7.31 -16.77
CA GLY A 61 11.35 6.78 -17.40
C GLY A 61 12.58 7.50 -16.87
N MET A 62 13.36 6.83 -16.04
CA MET A 62 14.72 7.21 -15.67
C MET A 62 15.54 5.94 -15.67
N GLN A 63 16.00 5.53 -16.85
CA GLN A 63 17.06 4.55 -17.00
C GLN A 63 18.27 5.07 -16.21
N ARG A 64 18.51 4.50 -15.04
CA ARG A 64 19.74 4.74 -14.29
C ARG A 64 20.86 4.12 -15.12
N ARG A 65 21.75 5.00 -15.58
CA ARG A 65 22.99 4.71 -16.29
C ARG A 65 23.76 3.61 -15.55
N GLU A 66 23.93 2.45 -16.17
CA GLU A 66 24.96 1.47 -15.79
C GLU A 66 26.32 2.17 -15.94
N LEU A 67 26.97 2.44 -14.80
CA LEU A 67 28.39 2.69 -14.75
C LEU A 67 29.00 1.38 -14.28
N ASP A 68 29.40 0.58 -15.25
CA ASP A 68 30.21 -0.62 -15.05
C ASP A 68 31.66 -0.13 -14.90
N ASP A 69 32.10 0.04 -13.66
CA ASP A 69 33.52 0.18 -13.32
C ASP A 69 34.03 -1.25 -13.05
N GLU A 70 34.47 -1.94 -14.09
CA GLU A 70 35.19 -3.21 -13.99
C GLU A 70 36.69 -2.89 -13.81
N ASP A 71 37.09 -2.69 -12.55
CA ASP A 71 38.48 -2.74 -12.11
C ASP A 71 38.77 -4.12 -11.50
N ASP A 72 39.95 -4.64 -11.83
CA ASP A 72 40.68 -5.77 -11.22
C ASP A 72 40.58 -7.16 -11.87
N SER A 73 41.47 -7.39 -12.87
CA SER A 73 42.56 -8.39 -12.80
C SER A 73 43.48 -8.34 -14.03
#